data_AF-A0A4R2RGN5-F1
#
_entry.id   AF-A0A4R2RGN5-F1
#
_cell.length_a   1.000
_cell.length_b   1.000
_cell.length_c   1.000
_cell.angle_alpha   90.00
_cell.angle_beta   90.00
_cell.angle_gamma   90.00
#
_symmetry.space_group_name_H-M   'P 1'
#
loop_
_entity.id
_entity.type
_entity.pdbx_description
1 polymer ?
#
loop_
_entity_poly.entity_id
_entity_poly.type
_entity_poly.pdbx_seq_one_letter_code
_entity_poly.pdbx_strand_id
1 'polypeptide(L)'
;MFGVAELILGYLQRNVGMRTDGLDASGSIHSRLRATTFGGLFYLNDGADGDRTFATNTVLESGVYRYNNMTVNTGVTITPTQSFLAFFVKGTLNLTGTATISASGKGAAGGLGGYCNTANSGTAGNPGVAGFGGAGSGASGGGRSATYMSGAGGDTDYPGGTAAAAANGNTGVGLPKGGRLWSDLQYLMACKGGGGGGGASVTSSTSASWVRGGAGGAGGGAILIVANNITGTGMLKSEGVAGSIGTQSDTNYGVASGGGGGGGGYIVVFGTLPSTITTSVVGGTGGPPATTTYYSGAAGGNGCFVNFPLT
;
A
#
# COMPACT_ATOMS: atom_id res chain seq x y z
N MET A 1 29.11 -39.76 -10.14
CA MET A 1 27.91 -39.09 -9.56
C MET A 1 28.35 -38.26 -8.37
N PHE A 2 28.84 -37.04 -8.62
CA PHE A 2 29.35 -36.10 -7.61
C PHE A 2 28.70 -34.74 -7.89
N GLY A 3 27.47 -34.53 -7.41
CA GLY A 3 26.68 -33.36 -7.85
C GLY A 3 25.88 -32.64 -6.77
N VAL A 4 25.58 -33.31 -5.65
CA VAL A 4 24.73 -32.72 -4.60
C VAL A 4 25.45 -32.66 -3.26
N ALA A 5 26.25 -33.68 -2.93
CA ALA A 5 27.03 -33.70 -1.69
C ALA A 5 28.12 -32.61 -1.65
N GLU A 6 28.80 -32.35 -2.77
CA GLU A 6 29.83 -31.30 -2.85
C GLU A 6 29.23 -29.89 -2.90
N LEU A 7 28.01 -29.74 -3.43
CA LEU A 7 27.30 -28.46 -3.45
C LEU A 7 26.79 -28.08 -2.05
N ILE A 8 26.33 -29.08 -1.29
CA ILE A 8 25.97 -28.93 0.13
C ILE A 8 27.23 -28.68 0.98
N LEU A 9 28.33 -29.40 0.72
CA LEU A 9 29.58 -29.20 1.44
C LEU A 9 30.21 -27.83 1.14
N GLY A 10 30.14 -27.35 -0.10
CA GLY A 10 30.58 -26.01 -0.49
C GLY A 10 29.71 -24.91 0.11
N TYR A 11 28.39 -25.12 0.20
CA TYR A 11 27.48 -24.19 0.89
C TYR A 11 27.76 -24.15 2.40
N LEU A 12 28.05 -25.29 3.03
CA LEU A 12 28.42 -25.36 4.44
C LEU A 12 29.79 -24.73 4.70
N GLN A 13 30.80 -24.99 3.87
CA GLN A 13 32.12 -24.38 4.03
C GLN A 13 32.12 -22.86 3.80
N ARG A 14 31.28 -22.36 2.88
CA ARG A 14 31.13 -20.91 2.65
C ARG A 14 30.40 -20.19 3.80
N ASN A 15 29.55 -20.89 4.54
CA ASN A 15 28.86 -20.35 5.72
C ASN A 15 29.63 -20.55 7.04
N VAL A 16 30.53 -21.54 7.11
CA VAL A 16 31.30 -21.87 8.32
C VAL A 16 32.73 -21.29 8.28
N GLY A 17 33.18 -20.80 7.12
CA GLY A 17 34.53 -20.29 6.90
C GLY A 17 34.79 -18.82 7.27
N MET A 18 33.78 -18.02 7.61
CA MET A 18 34.02 -16.68 8.16
C MET A 18 34.34 -16.78 9.65
N ARG A 19 35.54 -17.28 9.95
CA ARG A 19 36.15 -17.19 11.28
C ARG A 19 36.60 -15.75 11.53
N THR A 20 35.70 -14.98 12.11
CA THR A 20 36.04 -14.14 13.26
C THR A 20 35.01 -14.41 14.34
N ASP A 21 35.39 -15.35 15.22
CA ASP A 21 34.82 -15.64 16.53
C ASP A 21 34.85 -14.41 17.44
N GLY A 22 34.01 -13.41 17.17
CA GLY A 22 33.97 -12.18 17.95
C GLY A 22 32.85 -12.05 18.98
N LEU A 23 31.65 -12.63 18.74
CA LEU A 23 30.41 -12.23 19.45
C LEU A 23 29.34 -13.37 19.47
N ASP A 24 29.66 -14.55 20.01
CA ASP A 24 28.85 -15.77 19.82
C ASP A 24 27.55 -15.87 20.68
N ALA A 25 26.43 -16.10 19.98
CA ALA A 25 25.11 -16.51 20.48
C ALA A 25 24.91 -18.04 20.29
N SER A 26 25.81 -18.82 20.88
CA SER A 26 25.96 -20.28 20.71
C SER A 26 24.73 -21.07 21.20
N GLY A 27 24.18 -22.02 20.45
CA GLY A 27 24.72 -22.67 19.26
C GLY A 27 23.65 -23.52 18.58
N SER A 28 22.55 -22.88 18.16
CA SER A 28 21.54 -23.54 17.34
C SER A 28 21.38 -22.79 16.02
N ILE A 29 21.22 -23.53 14.91
CA ILE A 29 20.76 -22.95 13.64
C ILE A 29 19.47 -22.13 13.85
N HIS A 30 18.62 -22.50 14.82
CA HIS A 30 17.44 -21.73 15.19
C HIS A 30 17.75 -20.41 15.91
N SER A 31 18.82 -20.35 16.72
CA SER A 31 19.25 -19.08 17.34
C SER A 31 19.86 -18.16 16.30
N ARG A 32 20.62 -18.71 15.36
CA ARG A 32 21.16 -17.98 14.21
C ARG A 32 20.05 -17.48 13.29
N LEU A 33 19.04 -18.29 12.95
CA LEU A 33 17.90 -17.85 12.15
C LEU A 33 17.13 -16.71 12.83
N ARG A 34 16.89 -16.79 14.15
CA ARG A 34 16.27 -15.71 14.92
C ARG A 34 17.13 -14.43 14.95
N ALA A 35 18.44 -14.56 15.10
CA ALA A 35 19.37 -13.43 15.13
C ALA A 35 19.59 -12.79 13.75
N THR A 36 19.62 -13.56 12.66
CA THR A 36 19.98 -13.06 11.33
C THR A 36 18.83 -12.49 10.51
N THR A 37 17.57 -12.85 10.77
CA THR A 37 16.42 -12.24 10.04
C THR A 37 15.59 -11.25 10.86
N PHE A 38 15.62 -11.32 12.20
CA PHE A 38 14.87 -10.40 13.06
C PHE A 38 15.69 -9.79 14.22
N GLY A 39 16.89 -10.29 14.51
CA GLY A 39 17.72 -9.79 15.62
C GLY A 39 17.98 -8.28 15.52
N GLY A 40 18.31 -7.77 14.32
CA GLY A 40 18.51 -6.34 14.09
C GLY A 40 17.29 -5.46 14.41
N LEU A 41 16.07 -5.97 14.17
CA LEU A 41 14.82 -5.22 14.42
C LEU A 41 14.61 -4.97 15.92
N PHE A 42 14.95 -5.94 16.76
CA PHE A 42 14.85 -5.79 18.22
C PHE A 42 15.97 -4.92 18.80
N TYR A 43 17.16 -4.90 18.18
CA TYR A 43 18.23 -3.97 18.57
C TYR A 43 17.91 -2.51 18.23
N LEU A 44 17.05 -2.25 17.24
CA LEU A 44 16.56 -0.91 16.91
C LEU A 44 15.46 -0.43 17.87
N ASN A 45 14.87 -1.31 18.68
CA ASN A 45 13.85 -0.97 19.67
C ASN A 45 14.47 -0.47 20.99
N ASP A 46 15.33 0.54 20.89
CA ASP A 46 16.12 1.09 22.00
C ASP A 46 15.35 2.12 22.85
N GLY A 47 14.26 2.67 22.32
CA GLY A 47 13.46 3.71 22.96
C GLY A 47 14.12 5.10 22.94
N ALA A 48 15.02 5.37 21.98
CA ALA A 48 15.80 6.60 21.90
C ALA A 48 14.97 7.90 21.88
N ASP A 49 13.74 7.87 21.37
CA ASP A 49 12.85 9.03 21.27
C ASP A 49 11.98 9.21 22.54
N GLY A 50 12.21 8.39 23.58
CA GLY A 50 11.56 8.53 24.89
C GLY A 50 10.08 8.14 24.91
N ASP A 51 9.35 8.59 25.93
CA ASP A 51 7.90 8.40 26.01
C ASP A 51 7.15 9.42 25.16
N ARG A 52 6.10 8.98 24.47
CA ARG A 52 5.31 9.84 23.60
C ARG A 52 3.81 9.69 23.83
N THR A 53 3.14 10.80 24.06
CA THR A 53 1.68 10.89 24.09
C THR A 53 1.19 11.81 22.98
N PHE A 54 0.34 11.27 22.10
CA PHE A 54 -0.33 12.03 21.06
C PHE A 54 -1.72 12.43 21.55
N ALA A 55 -1.88 13.72 21.86
CA ALA A 55 -3.13 14.31 22.37
C ALA A 55 -3.96 15.02 21.29
N THR A 56 -3.39 15.25 20.11
CA THR A 56 -4.05 15.91 18.97
C THR A 56 -3.68 15.20 17.67
N ASN A 57 -4.51 15.36 16.64
CA ASN A 57 -4.22 14.84 15.30
C ASN A 57 -2.85 15.30 14.85
N THR A 58 -1.99 14.35 14.52
CA THR A 58 -0.58 14.61 14.26
C THR A 58 -0.20 14.05 12.90
N VAL A 59 0.41 14.90 12.08
CA VAL A 59 1.13 14.47 10.88
C VAL A 59 2.58 14.25 11.26
N LEU A 60 3.09 13.05 11.05
CA LEU A 60 4.47 12.67 11.27
C LEU A 60 5.19 12.53 9.94
N GLU A 61 6.47 12.90 9.90
CA GLU A 61 7.29 12.58 8.74
C GLU A 61 7.36 11.07 8.53
N SER A 62 7.37 10.63 7.27
CA SER A 62 7.54 9.21 7.00
C SER A 62 8.91 8.74 7.47
N GLY A 63 8.94 7.74 8.36
CA GLY A 63 10.16 7.36 9.03
C GLY A 63 9.99 6.30 10.09
N VAL A 64 11.07 6.09 10.83
CA VAL A 64 11.19 5.15 11.93
C VAL A 64 11.23 5.94 13.24
N TYR A 65 10.33 5.59 14.15
CA TYR A 65 10.18 6.20 15.47
C TYR A 65 10.41 5.15 16.55
N ARG A 66 11.22 5.49 17.57
CA ARG A 66 11.71 4.57 18.60
C ARG A 66 11.32 5.06 19.99
N TYR A 67 10.17 4.64 20.50
CA TYR A 67 9.65 5.10 21.78
C TYR A 67 9.88 4.10 22.92
N ASN A 68 10.03 4.61 24.14
CA ASN A 68 9.95 3.80 25.36
C ASN A 68 8.50 3.34 25.57
N ASN A 69 7.56 4.28 25.67
CA ASN A 69 6.13 4.02 25.65
C ASN A 69 5.44 4.97 24.67
N MET A 70 4.37 4.51 24.04
CA MET A 70 3.59 5.32 23.11
C MET A 70 2.11 5.24 23.48
N THR A 71 1.48 6.39 23.67
CA THR A 71 0.03 6.51 23.89
C THR A 71 -0.59 7.38 22.80
N VAL A 72 -1.67 6.89 22.20
CA VAL A 72 -2.52 7.67 21.29
C VAL A 72 -3.87 7.86 21.96
N ASN A 73 -4.22 9.11 22.23
CA ASN A 73 -5.45 9.47 22.92
C ASN A 73 -6.68 9.23 22.03
N THR A 74 -7.84 9.07 22.66
CA THR A 74 -9.11 8.90 21.94
C THR A 74 -9.39 10.05 20.97
N GLY A 75 -9.92 9.72 19.80
CA GLY A 75 -10.17 10.68 18.72
C GLY A 75 -8.93 11.19 17.99
N VAL A 76 -7.72 10.78 18.40
CA VAL A 76 -6.48 11.21 17.74
C VAL A 76 -6.14 10.29 16.57
N THR A 77 -5.85 10.91 15.43
CA THR A 77 -5.31 10.24 14.24
C THR A 77 -3.85 10.64 14.01
N ILE A 78 -2.98 9.65 13.86
CA ILE A 78 -1.59 9.83 13.41
C ILE A 78 -1.53 9.46 11.93
N THR A 79 -0.95 10.34 11.10
CA THR A 79 -0.85 10.14 9.65
C THR A 79 0.56 10.47 9.15
N PRO A 80 1.15 9.71 8.21
CA PRO A 80 2.42 10.09 7.63
C PRO A 80 2.30 11.26 6.63
N THR A 81 3.39 12.02 6.46
CA THR A 81 3.54 12.96 5.35
C THR A 81 3.53 12.24 4.02
N GLN A 82 4.28 11.14 3.92
CA GLN A 82 4.37 10.27 2.74
C GLN A 82 3.75 8.90 3.04
N SER A 83 4.38 7.81 2.60
CA SER A 83 3.71 6.51 2.47
C SER A 83 3.91 5.54 3.61
N PHE A 84 4.81 5.79 4.57
CA PHE A 84 5.08 4.81 5.61
C PHE A 84 5.27 5.42 7.00
N LEU A 85 4.93 4.64 8.03
CA LEU A 85 5.31 4.85 9.43
C LEU A 85 5.80 3.54 10.01
N ALA A 86 6.91 3.58 10.73
CA ALA A 86 7.40 2.46 11.51
C ALA A 86 7.55 2.88 12.98
N PHE A 87 6.84 2.20 13.87
CA PHE A 87 6.92 2.42 15.32
C PHE A 87 7.59 1.24 15.99
N PHE A 88 8.69 1.52 16.69
CA PHE A 88 9.38 0.61 17.57
C PHE A 88 9.10 1.08 18.99
N VAL A 89 8.35 0.30 19.75
CA VAL A 89 7.93 0.62 21.11
C VAL A 89 8.49 -0.44 22.04
N LYS A 90 9.41 -0.04 22.92
CA LYS A 90 10.11 -0.96 23.83
C LYS A 90 9.18 -1.49 24.92
N GLY A 91 8.39 -0.59 25.48
CA GLY A 91 7.38 -0.84 26.50
C GLY A 91 6.00 -1.07 25.88
N THR A 92 5.05 -0.19 26.22
CA THR A 92 3.64 -0.35 25.82
C THR A 92 3.25 0.64 24.72
N LEU A 93 2.62 0.12 23.66
CA LEU A 93 1.83 0.89 22.71
C LEU A 93 0.35 0.84 23.14
N ASN A 94 -0.21 1.96 23.55
CA ASN A 94 -1.58 2.07 24.00
C ASN A 94 -2.41 2.92 23.04
N LEU A 95 -3.39 2.31 22.36
CA LEU A 95 -4.40 3.04 21.59
C LEU A 95 -5.68 3.14 22.43
N THR A 96 -6.20 4.34 22.65
CA THR A 96 -7.39 4.52 23.50
C THR A 96 -8.62 4.91 22.71
N GLY A 97 -9.78 4.30 23.03
CA GLY A 97 -11.07 4.64 22.41
C GLY A 97 -11.07 4.50 20.88
N THR A 98 -11.16 5.65 20.20
CA THR A 98 -11.18 5.74 18.72
C THR A 98 -9.84 6.19 18.12
N ALA A 99 -8.74 6.07 18.89
CA ALA A 99 -7.39 6.36 18.42
C ALA A 99 -7.06 5.60 17.13
N THR A 100 -6.45 6.29 16.17
CA THR A 100 -6.18 5.73 14.84
C THR A 100 -4.73 6.01 14.41
N ILE A 101 -4.02 4.98 13.96
CA ILE A 101 -2.79 5.13 13.17
C ILE A 101 -3.19 4.83 11.72
N SER A 102 -3.13 5.84 10.84
CA SER A 102 -3.63 5.76 9.47
C SER A 102 -2.55 6.11 8.46
N ALA A 103 -2.33 5.20 7.51
CA ALA A 103 -1.64 5.46 6.26
C ALA A 103 -2.61 5.39 5.07
N SER A 104 -3.92 5.55 5.27
CA SER A 104 -4.89 5.49 4.18
C SER A 104 -4.65 6.60 3.14
N GLY A 105 -4.71 6.24 1.86
CA GLY A 105 -4.48 7.17 0.74
C GLY A 105 -3.04 7.66 0.59
N LYS A 106 -2.10 7.07 1.32
CA LYS A 106 -0.69 7.47 1.33
C LYS A 106 0.20 6.63 0.42
N GLY A 107 -0.34 5.66 -0.29
CA GLY A 107 0.36 4.86 -1.30
C GLY A 107 0.61 5.62 -2.60
N ALA A 108 0.64 4.91 -3.71
CA ALA A 108 0.84 5.52 -5.02
C ALA A 108 -0.36 6.40 -5.42
N ALA A 109 -0.09 7.50 -6.14
CA ALA A 109 -1.14 8.41 -6.58
C ALA A 109 -1.95 7.79 -7.73
N GLY A 110 -3.25 8.05 -7.75
CA GLY A 110 -4.11 7.63 -8.84
C GLY A 110 -3.85 8.41 -10.13
N GLY A 111 -4.25 7.81 -11.25
CA GLY A 111 -4.07 8.38 -12.58
C GLY A 111 -5.09 9.45 -12.90
N LEU A 112 -4.68 10.47 -13.66
CA LEU A 112 -5.60 11.50 -14.14
C LEU A 112 -6.61 10.90 -15.14
N GLY A 113 -7.86 11.32 -15.07
CA GLY A 113 -8.85 10.97 -16.07
C GLY A 113 -8.54 11.57 -17.44
N GLY A 114 -8.96 10.87 -18.49
CA GLY A 114 -8.91 11.37 -19.86
C GLY A 114 -9.78 12.62 -20.02
N TYR A 115 -9.44 13.44 -21.00
CA TYR A 115 -10.13 14.67 -21.35
C TYR A 115 -10.33 14.79 -22.87
N CYS A 116 -11.49 15.27 -23.30
CA CYS A 116 -11.75 15.66 -24.69
C CYS A 116 -12.12 17.14 -24.77
N ASN A 117 -11.43 17.89 -25.63
CA ASN A 117 -11.72 19.31 -25.91
C ASN A 117 -12.23 19.59 -27.31
N THR A 118 -12.28 18.56 -28.16
CA THR A 118 -12.63 18.66 -29.58
C THR A 118 -13.58 17.52 -29.94
N ALA A 119 -14.46 17.76 -30.92
CA ALA A 119 -15.35 16.73 -31.44
C ALA A 119 -14.52 15.56 -31.99
N ASN A 120 -14.93 14.31 -31.70
CA ASN A 120 -14.30 13.07 -32.19
C ASN A 120 -12.89 12.76 -31.64
N SER A 121 -12.49 13.29 -30.47
CA SER A 121 -11.26 12.88 -29.80
C SER A 121 -11.57 12.35 -28.40
N GLY A 122 -11.07 11.15 -28.07
CA GLY A 122 -11.06 10.57 -26.73
C GLY A 122 -9.62 10.37 -26.30
N THR A 123 -9.29 10.72 -25.06
CA THR A 123 -7.95 10.43 -24.51
C THR A 123 -8.03 9.31 -23.47
N ALA A 124 -6.96 8.52 -23.42
CA ALA A 124 -6.73 7.54 -22.37
C ALA A 124 -6.68 8.23 -21.00
N GLY A 125 -7.15 7.53 -19.97
CA GLY A 125 -6.80 7.91 -18.61
C GLY A 125 -5.32 7.61 -18.39
N ASN A 126 -4.65 8.47 -17.64
CA ASN A 126 -3.26 8.21 -17.27
C ASN A 126 -3.21 7.04 -16.29
N PRO A 127 -2.13 6.24 -16.31
CA PRO A 127 -1.83 5.33 -15.20
C PRO A 127 -1.63 6.12 -13.92
N GLY A 128 -1.77 5.42 -12.78
CA GLY A 128 -1.32 5.95 -11.50
C GLY A 128 0.14 6.39 -11.57
N VAL A 129 0.54 7.29 -10.69
CA VAL A 129 1.96 7.63 -10.53
C VAL A 129 2.56 6.64 -9.56
N ALA A 130 3.56 5.88 -10.01
CA ALA A 130 4.32 5.00 -9.13
C ALA A 130 4.92 5.85 -8.00
N GLY A 131 4.58 5.50 -6.76
CA GLY A 131 5.06 6.18 -5.56
C GLY A 131 5.94 5.24 -4.75
N PHE A 132 5.78 5.29 -3.42
CA PHE A 132 6.15 4.17 -2.58
C PHE A 132 5.10 3.06 -2.73
N GLY A 133 4.76 2.64 -3.94
CA GLY A 133 3.80 1.57 -4.26
C GLY A 133 3.68 1.45 -5.78
N GLY A 134 3.16 0.34 -6.28
CA GLY A 134 2.94 0.16 -7.73
C GLY A 134 1.95 1.18 -8.29
N ALA A 135 2.14 1.66 -9.52
CA ALA A 135 1.05 2.39 -10.19
C ALA A 135 -0.04 1.41 -10.61
N GLY A 136 -1.31 1.76 -10.48
CA GLY A 136 -2.37 1.05 -11.22
C GLY A 136 -2.41 1.49 -12.67
N SER A 137 -2.95 0.61 -13.52
CA SER A 137 -3.05 0.85 -14.97
C SER A 137 -4.04 1.95 -15.31
N GLY A 138 -3.70 2.84 -16.24
CA GLY A 138 -4.64 3.81 -16.80
C GLY A 138 -5.63 3.12 -17.75
N ALA A 139 -6.82 3.69 -17.95
CA ALA A 139 -7.74 3.15 -18.95
C ALA A 139 -7.17 3.37 -20.37
N SER A 140 -7.17 2.33 -21.23
CA SER A 140 -6.80 2.49 -22.64
C SER A 140 -7.77 3.47 -23.33
N GLY A 141 -7.21 4.34 -24.17
CA GLY A 141 -7.94 5.44 -24.81
C GLY A 141 -9.09 4.98 -25.69
N GLY A 142 -10.22 5.68 -25.59
CA GLY A 142 -11.35 5.49 -26.48
C GLY A 142 -11.05 6.06 -27.87
N GLY A 143 -10.73 5.18 -28.83
CA GLY A 143 -11.03 5.47 -30.22
C GLY A 143 -12.56 5.55 -30.41
N ARG A 144 -13.06 5.99 -31.58
CA ARG A 144 -14.51 6.08 -31.92
C ARG A 144 -15.31 4.77 -31.78
N SER A 145 -14.69 3.69 -31.30
CA SER A 145 -15.31 2.39 -31.05
C SER A 145 -15.93 2.32 -29.65
N ALA A 146 -17.14 1.77 -29.60
CA ALA A 146 -18.08 1.70 -28.46
C ALA A 146 -17.61 0.96 -27.19
N THR A 147 -16.30 0.75 -27.02
CA THR A 147 -15.72 0.24 -25.78
C THR A 147 -15.50 1.41 -24.82
N TYR A 148 -16.53 1.72 -24.05
CA TYR A 148 -16.44 2.59 -22.88
C TYR A 148 -15.50 1.95 -21.85
N MET A 149 -14.40 2.61 -21.49
CA MET A 149 -13.43 2.03 -20.55
C MET A 149 -13.32 2.86 -19.28
N SER A 150 -13.69 2.25 -18.16
CA SER A 150 -13.55 2.83 -16.83
C SER A 150 -12.13 2.67 -16.29
N GLY A 151 -11.79 3.45 -15.26
CA GLY A 151 -10.48 3.38 -14.62
C GLY A 151 -10.29 2.04 -13.89
N ALA A 152 -9.12 1.43 -14.07
CA ALA A 152 -8.81 0.15 -13.42
C ALA A 152 -8.45 0.35 -11.94
N GLY A 153 -8.70 -0.66 -11.11
CA GLY A 153 -8.39 -0.63 -9.69
C GLY A 153 -6.88 -0.55 -9.43
N GLY A 154 -6.50 0.10 -8.34
CA GLY A 154 -5.14 0.13 -7.84
C GLY A 154 -4.75 -1.24 -7.29
N ASP A 155 -3.51 -1.63 -7.57
CA ASP A 155 -3.01 -2.93 -7.19
C ASP A 155 -2.59 -2.99 -5.72
N THR A 156 -2.60 -4.16 -5.11
CA THR A 156 -2.20 -4.38 -3.72
C THR A 156 -1.13 -5.41 -3.50
N ASP A 157 -0.67 -6.08 -4.54
CA ASP A 157 0.41 -7.03 -4.47
C ASP A 157 1.75 -6.27 -4.42
N TYR A 158 2.70 -6.81 -3.68
CA TYR A 158 4.09 -6.44 -3.79
C TYR A 158 4.81 -7.55 -4.56
N PRO A 159 5.41 -7.26 -5.73
CA PRO A 159 5.50 -5.95 -6.37
C PRO A 159 4.57 -5.82 -7.60
N GLY A 160 3.31 -5.45 -7.40
CA GLY A 160 2.38 -5.06 -8.47
C GLY A 160 1.75 -6.23 -9.22
N GLY A 161 0.50 -6.50 -8.88
CA GLY A 161 -0.43 -7.33 -9.62
C GLY A 161 -1.16 -6.58 -10.73
N THR A 162 -2.13 -7.31 -11.29
CA THR A 162 -3.02 -6.87 -12.34
C THR A 162 -4.21 -6.10 -11.78
N ALA A 163 -4.30 -4.82 -12.12
CA ALA A 163 -5.53 -4.04 -11.97
C ALA A 163 -6.73 -4.81 -12.56
N ALA A 164 -7.82 -4.94 -11.80
CA ALA A 164 -9.04 -5.59 -12.26
C ALA A 164 -9.60 -4.84 -13.48
N ALA A 165 -9.54 -5.46 -14.65
CA ALA A 165 -9.90 -4.85 -15.93
C ALA A 165 -11.42 -4.82 -16.13
N ALA A 166 -11.95 -3.65 -16.54
CA ALA A 166 -13.17 -3.59 -17.35
C ALA A 166 -12.86 -3.60 -18.87
N ALA A 167 -11.67 -3.16 -19.30
CA ALA A 167 -11.04 -3.51 -20.58
C ALA A 167 -9.64 -2.87 -20.67
N ASN A 168 -8.62 -3.68 -21.02
CA ASN A 168 -7.26 -3.34 -21.48
C ASN A 168 -6.56 -2.10 -20.90
N GLY A 169 -6.63 -1.87 -19.59
CA GLY A 169 -5.61 -1.06 -18.91
C GLY A 169 -4.27 -1.79 -18.92
N ASN A 170 -3.21 -1.15 -19.44
CA ASN A 170 -1.85 -1.71 -19.38
C ASN A 170 -1.41 -1.84 -17.93
N THR A 171 -1.10 -3.05 -17.46
CA THR A 171 -0.54 -3.32 -16.14
C THR A 171 0.48 -2.26 -15.76
N GLY A 172 0.29 -1.61 -14.61
CA GLY A 172 1.34 -0.76 -14.07
C GLY A 172 2.61 -1.58 -13.89
N VAL A 173 3.76 -0.96 -14.16
CA VAL A 173 5.04 -1.65 -14.11
C VAL A 173 5.34 -2.03 -12.66
N GLY A 174 5.25 -3.32 -12.35
CA GLY A 174 5.56 -3.93 -11.05
C GLY A 174 6.43 -5.18 -11.23
N LEU A 175 7.37 -5.40 -10.30
CA LEU A 175 8.37 -6.49 -10.29
C LEU A 175 7.73 -7.88 -9.99
N PRO A 176 8.38 -9.02 -10.31
CA PRO A 176 7.72 -10.33 -10.37
C PRO A 176 7.37 -11.01 -9.02
N LYS A 177 6.33 -11.85 -9.10
CA LYS A 177 5.80 -12.80 -8.09
C LYS A 177 6.90 -13.74 -7.57
N GLY A 178 7.14 -13.74 -6.26
CA GLY A 178 8.08 -14.65 -5.58
C GLY A 178 9.20 -13.99 -4.76
N GLY A 179 9.19 -12.66 -4.63
CA GLY A 179 10.14 -11.92 -3.80
C GLY A 179 10.06 -12.34 -2.33
N ARG A 180 11.16 -12.84 -1.80
CA ARG A 180 11.29 -13.33 -0.42
C ARG A 180 10.98 -12.19 0.56
N LEU A 181 9.79 -12.17 1.14
CA LEU A 181 9.41 -11.40 2.35
C LEU A 181 10.32 -11.70 3.58
N TRP A 182 11.40 -12.46 3.40
CA TRP A 182 11.93 -13.35 4.42
C TRP A 182 13.44 -13.19 4.69
N SER A 183 14.14 -12.24 4.03
CA SER A 183 15.60 -12.15 4.18
C SER A 183 16.17 -10.81 4.65
N ASP A 184 15.43 -9.70 4.64
CA ASP A 184 16.00 -8.40 5.06
C ASP A 184 14.93 -7.43 5.60
N LEU A 185 15.26 -6.73 6.69
CA LEU A 185 14.51 -5.59 7.21
C LEU A 185 14.33 -4.50 6.14
N GLN A 186 15.31 -4.37 5.24
CA GLN A 186 15.20 -3.48 4.09
C GLN A 186 14.04 -3.83 3.15
N TYR A 187 13.67 -5.11 3.01
CA TYR A 187 12.51 -5.52 2.22
C TYR A 187 11.18 -5.21 2.92
N LEU A 188 11.13 -5.35 4.25
CA LEU A 188 9.97 -4.96 5.05
C LEU A 188 9.78 -3.44 5.05
N MET A 189 10.88 -2.67 5.05
CA MET A 189 10.88 -1.22 4.84
C MET A 189 10.67 -0.82 3.37
N ALA A 190 10.90 -1.74 2.43
CA ALA A 190 10.57 -1.58 1.02
C ALA A 190 9.14 -2.04 0.69
N CYS A 191 8.36 -2.49 1.68
CA CYS A 191 6.90 -2.65 1.58
C CYS A 191 6.28 -1.28 1.35
N LYS A 192 6.23 -0.98 0.07
CA LYS A 192 5.80 0.25 -0.52
C LYS A 192 4.33 0.03 -0.85
N GLY A 193 3.44 0.57 0.00
CA GLY A 193 1.98 0.80 -0.12
C GLY A 193 1.14 0.21 -1.28
N GLY A 194 -0.17 0.30 -1.15
CA GLY A 194 -1.11 0.04 -2.22
C GLY A 194 -0.89 0.98 -3.41
N GLY A 195 -1.27 0.47 -4.58
CA GLY A 195 -1.16 1.17 -5.83
C GLY A 195 -2.30 2.15 -6.10
N GLY A 196 -2.04 3.21 -6.87
CA GLY A 196 -3.08 4.17 -7.25
C GLY A 196 -3.96 3.62 -8.37
N GLY A 197 -5.28 3.84 -8.35
CA GLY A 197 -6.18 3.45 -9.44
C GLY A 197 -5.91 4.21 -10.73
N GLY A 198 -6.37 3.68 -11.85
CA GLY A 198 -6.30 4.32 -13.17
C GLY A 198 -7.34 5.41 -13.36
N GLY A 199 -6.99 6.44 -14.13
CA GLY A 199 -7.99 7.37 -14.66
C GLY A 199 -8.89 6.70 -15.69
N ALA A 200 -10.14 7.16 -15.80
CA ALA A 200 -11.08 6.68 -16.80
C ALA A 200 -10.88 7.36 -18.15
N SER A 201 -11.29 6.70 -19.23
CA SER A 201 -11.30 7.27 -20.58
C SER A 201 -12.54 8.15 -20.84
N VAL A 202 -12.51 8.90 -21.94
CA VAL A 202 -13.66 9.67 -22.45
C VAL A 202 -13.84 9.44 -23.94
N THR A 203 -15.07 9.53 -24.44
CA THR A 203 -15.40 9.63 -25.87
C THR A 203 -16.45 10.73 -26.12
N SER A 204 -16.33 11.46 -27.23
CA SER A 204 -17.31 12.46 -27.68
C SER A 204 -17.74 12.16 -29.12
N SER A 205 -19.04 12.24 -29.42
CA SER A 205 -19.58 11.77 -30.69
C SER A 205 -19.53 12.81 -31.81
N THR A 206 -19.71 14.11 -31.53
CA THR A 206 -19.89 15.09 -32.63
C THR A 206 -19.65 16.56 -32.30
N SER A 207 -19.51 16.97 -31.03
CA SER A 207 -19.34 18.38 -30.65
C SER A 207 -18.35 18.55 -29.50
N ALA A 208 -17.74 19.74 -29.36
CA ALA A 208 -16.85 20.07 -28.26
C ALA A 208 -17.63 20.11 -26.93
N SER A 209 -17.80 18.94 -26.31
CA SER A 209 -18.33 18.81 -24.96
C SER A 209 -17.15 18.66 -23.99
N TRP A 210 -17.16 19.42 -22.89
CA TRP A 210 -16.15 19.32 -21.85
C TRP A 210 -16.42 18.06 -21.04
N VAL A 211 -15.87 16.93 -21.50
CA VAL A 211 -16.04 15.62 -20.85
C VAL A 211 -14.70 15.20 -20.28
N ARG A 212 -14.70 14.81 -19.00
CA ARG A 212 -13.54 14.30 -18.27
C ARG A 212 -13.86 12.97 -17.61
N GLY A 213 -12.99 11.99 -17.79
CA GLY A 213 -13.05 10.74 -17.04
C GLY A 213 -12.75 11.01 -15.57
N GLY A 214 -13.26 10.15 -14.69
CA GLY A 214 -12.89 10.21 -13.28
C GLY A 214 -11.40 9.92 -13.09
N ALA A 215 -10.74 10.66 -12.20
CA ALA A 215 -9.39 10.34 -11.75
C ALA A 215 -9.39 9.07 -10.87
N GLY A 216 -8.31 8.32 -10.89
CA GLY A 216 -8.13 7.17 -10.01
C GLY A 216 -7.85 7.58 -8.56
N GLY A 217 -8.18 6.71 -7.61
CA GLY A 217 -7.92 6.91 -6.19
C GLY A 217 -6.48 6.57 -5.80
N ALA A 218 -5.94 7.22 -4.78
CA ALA A 218 -4.61 6.89 -4.24
C ALA A 218 -4.63 5.58 -3.43
N GLY A 219 -3.54 4.80 -3.44
CA GLY A 219 -3.45 3.58 -2.65
C GLY A 219 -3.22 3.83 -1.15
N GLY A 220 -3.31 2.79 -0.31
CA GLY A 220 -2.93 2.84 1.11
C GLY A 220 -1.41 2.84 1.30
N GLY A 221 -0.90 3.33 2.41
CA GLY A 221 0.53 3.32 2.73
C GLY A 221 1.00 2.04 3.43
N ALA A 222 2.02 2.15 4.28
CA ALA A 222 2.55 1.06 5.07
C ALA A 222 2.66 1.45 6.55
N ILE A 223 2.24 0.56 7.44
CA ILE A 223 2.41 0.69 8.88
C ILE A 223 3.19 -0.52 9.37
N LEU A 224 4.31 -0.27 10.03
CA LEU A 224 5.06 -1.27 10.78
C LEU A 224 4.99 -0.93 12.26
N ILE A 225 4.60 -1.90 13.08
CA ILE A 225 4.63 -1.78 14.54
C ILE A 225 5.45 -2.93 15.10
N VAL A 226 6.41 -2.60 15.94
CA VAL A 226 7.18 -3.54 16.75
C VAL A 226 6.99 -3.13 18.19
N ALA A 227 6.16 -3.86 18.93
CA ALA A 227 5.85 -3.55 20.32
C ALA A 227 5.69 -4.84 21.12
N ASN A 228 6.33 -4.90 22.28
CA ASN A 228 6.21 -6.07 23.16
C ASN A 228 4.79 -6.20 23.73
N ASN A 229 4.17 -5.06 24.03
CA ASN A 229 2.81 -5.00 24.57
C ASN A 229 1.98 -3.96 23.80
N ILE A 230 0.86 -4.40 23.22
CA ILE A 230 -0.11 -3.52 22.56
C ILE A 230 -1.41 -3.62 23.34
N THR A 231 -1.98 -2.49 23.75
CA THR A 231 -3.17 -2.44 24.59
C THR A 231 -4.22 -1.45 24.08
N GLY A 232 -5.43 -1.59 24.62
CA GLY A 232 -6.52 -0.63 24.48
C GLY A 232 -7.47 -0.94 23.32
N THR A 233 -8.15 0.10 22.83
CA THR A 233 -9.16 0.03 21.77
C THR A 233 -8.85 1.12 20.75
N GLY A 234 -8.78 0.77 19.47
CA GLY A 234 -8.33 1.69 18.43
C GLY A 234 -8.25 1.03 17.08
N MET A 235 -7.66 1.74 16.12
CA MET A 235 -7.61 1.30 14.73
C MET A 235 -6.23 1.46 14.10
N LEU A 236 -5.83 0.47 13.31
CA LEU A 236 -4.72 0.57 12.37
C LEU A 236 -5.30 0.55 10.95
N LYS A 237 -5.06 1.60 10.17
CA LYS A 237 -5.67 1.76 8.84
C LYS A 237 -4.63 1.99 7.76
N SER A 238 -4.73 1.24 6.68
CA SER A 238 -3.97 1.49 5.46
C SER A 238 -4.84 1.19 4.25
N GLU A 239 -5.86 2.02 4.04
CA GLU A 239 -6.87 1.82 3.00
C GLU A 239 -6.56 2.59 1.72
N GLY A 240 -7.02 2.07 0.58
CA GLY A 240 -7.06 2.81 -0.66
C GLY A 240 -8.19 3.85 -0.67
N VAL A 241 -8.00 4.93 -1.42
CA VAL A 241 -9.00 6.00 -1.62
C VAL A 241 -9.88 5.66 -2.82
N ALA A 242 -11.14 6.08 -2.76
CA ALA A 242 -12.07 5.89 -3.87
C ALA A 242 -11.62 6.63 -5.14
N GLY A 243 -11.97 6.07 -6.29
CA GLY A 243 -11.87 6.77 -7.57
C GLY A 243 -12.88 7.92 -7.66
N SER A 244 -12.56 8.93 -8.46
CA SER A 244 -13.44 10.08 -8.66
C SER A 244 -14.54 9.79 -9.68
N ILE A 245 -15.63 10.53 -9.56
CA ILE A 245 -16.70 10.55 -10.57
C ILE A 245 -16.19 11.17 -11.88
N GLY A 246 -16.67 10.66 -13.01
CA GLY A 246 -16.52 11.35 -14.30
C GLY A 246 -17.29 12.68 -14.33
N THR A 247 -16.89 13.63 -15.17
CA THR A 247 -17.57 14.92 -15.33
C THR A 247 -17.99 15.14 -16.78
N GLN A 248 -19.19 15.67 -16.98
CA GLN A 248 -19.75 15.93 -18.31
C GLN A 248 -20.56 17.24 -18.29
N SER A 249 -20.28 18.15 -19.23
CA SER A 249 -21.01 19.42 -19.36
C SER A 249 -22.31 19.33 -20.18
N ASP A 250 -22.41 18.37 -21.11
CA ASP A 250 -23.58 18.16 -21.95
C ASP A 250 -23.85 16.66 -22.12
N THR A 251 -24.98 16.19 -21.59
CA THR A 251 -25.42 14.78 -21.56
C THR A 251 -25.69 14.18 -22.94
N ASN A 252 -25.82 14.99 -23.99
CA ASN A 252 -26.22 14.52 -25.31
C ASN A 252 -25.05 14.07 -26.20
N TYR A 253 -23.80 14.47 -25.89
CA TYR A 253 -22.69 14.37 -26.87
C TYR A 253 -21.37 13.82 -26.33
N GLY A 254 -21.33 13.31 -25.11
CA GLY A 254 -20.13 12.70 -24.53
C GLY A 254 -20.44 11.66 -23.46
N VAL A 255 -19.41 10.98 -22.98
CA VAL A 255 -19.53 9.98 -21.91
C VAL A 255 -18.33 10.05 -20.98
N ALA A 256 -18.59 10.12 -19.68
CA ALA A 256 -17.55 10.15 -18.65
C ALA A 256 -17.72 8.97 -17.69
N SER A 257 -16.81 8.00 -17.79
CA SER A 257 -16.74 6.87 -16.87
C SER A 257 -16.03 7.26 -15.57
N GLY A 258 -16.24 6.48 -14.50
CA GLY A 258 -15.59 6.72 -13.21
C GLY A 258 -14.16 6.16 -13.15
N GLY A 259 -13.30 6.83 -12.39
CA GLY A 259 -11.91 6.40 -12.18
C GLY A 259 -11.82 5.19 -11.24
N GLY A 260 -10.76 4.40 -11.31
CA GLY A 260 -10.60 3.23 -10.45
C GLY A 260 -10.22 3.60 -9.02
N GLY A 261 -10.63 2.80 -8.03
CA GLY A 261 -10.22 3.00 -6.63
C GLY A 261 -8.78 2.58 -6.40
N GLY A 262 -8.07 3.20 -5.46
CA GLY A 262 -6.70 2.82 -5.09
C GLY A 262 -6.65 1.50 -4.32
N GLY A 263 -5.55 0.76 -4.39
CA GLY A 263 -5.35 -0.48 -3.64
C GLY A 263 -5.13 -0.23 -2.16
N GLY A 264 -5.55 -1.16 -1.30
CA GLY A 264 -5.19 -1.18 0.11
C GLY A 264 -3.67 -1.32 0.34
N GLY A 265 -3.20 -0.81 1.47
CA GLY A 265 -1.79 -0.83 1.84
C GLY A 265 -1.43 -1.97 2.79
N TYR A 266 -0.32 -1.82 3.51
CA TYR A 266 0.25 -2.88 4.34
C TYR A 266 0.23 -2.51 5.81
N ILE A 267 -0.11 -3.47 6.66
CA ILE A 267 0.04 -3.36 8.11
C ILE A 267 0.77 -4.60 8.61
N VAL A 268 1.93 -4.41 9.22
CA VAL A 268 2.71 -5.48 9.84
C VAL A 268 2.90 -5.16 11.31
N VAL A 269 2.53 -6.12 12.17
CA VAL A 269 2.64 -5.99 13.62
C VAL A 269 3.50 -7.14 14.14
N PHE A 270 4.54 -6.79 14.90
CA PHE A 270 5.29 -7.69 15.76
C PHE A 270 4.92 -7.36 17.20
N GLY A 271 4.09 -8.20 17.80
CA GLY A 271 3.51 -7.96 19.11
C GLY A 271 2.17 -8.65 19.26
N THR A 272 1.74 -8.88 20.50
CA THR A 272 0.40 -9.41 20.75
C THR A 272 -0.62 -8.31 20.54
N LEU A 273 -1.35 -8.37 19.42
CA LEU A 273 -2.43 -7.43 19.09
C LEU A 273 -3.74 -7.90 19.72
N PRO A 274 -4.34 -7.15 20.67
CA PRO A 274 -5.60 -7.54 21.28
C PRO A 274 -6.76 -7.37 20.28
N SER A 275 -7.80 -8.20 20.41
CA SER A 275 -8.97 -8.20 19.51
C SER A 275 -9.79 -6.90 19.55
N THR A 276 -9.53 -6.05 20.53
CA THR A 276 -10.08 -4.71 20.69
C THR A 276 -9.46 -3.67 19.75
N ILE A 277 -8.34 -4.00 19.11
CA ILE A 277 -7.72 -3.17 18.07
C ILE A 277 -8.20 -3.69 16.72
N THR A 278 -8.84 -2.82 15.96
CA THR A 278 -9.31 -3.14 14.62
C THR A 278 -8.25 -2.80 13.59
N THR A 279 -8.17 -3.60 12.52
CA THR A 279 -7.26 -3.37 11.41
C THR A 279 -8.03 -3.29 10.10
N SER A 280 -7.64 -2.39 9.21
CA SER A 280 -8.25 -2.27 7.88
C SER A 280 -7.20 -1.97 6.82
N VAL A 281 -7.17 -2.82 5.80
CA VAL A 281 -6.31 -2.71 4.62
C VAL A 281 -7.14 -2.78 3.33
N VAL A 282 -8.36 -2.26 3.37
CA VAL A 282 -9.34 -2.40 2.28
C VAL A 282 -8.97 -1.50 1.09
N GLY A 283 -9.21 -1.97 -0.13
CA GLY A 283 -9.11 -1.17 -1.34
C GLY A 283 -10.18 -0.09 -1.43
N GLY A 284 -9.86 1.00 -2.12
CA GLY A 284 -10.80 2.05 -2.46
C GLY A 284 -11.85 1.56 -3.45
N THR A 285 -13.08 2.07 -3.33
CA THR A 285 -14.14 1.79 -4.29
C THR A 285 -13.86 2.46 -5.63
N GLY A 286 -14.35 1.87 -6.72
CA GLY A 286 -14.37 2.55 -8.01
C GLY A 286 -15.26 3.79 -7.99
N GLY A 287 -14.86 4.82 -8.74
CA GLY A 287 -15.64 6.02 -8.94
C GLY A 287 -16.89 5.73 -9.78
N PRO A 288 -18.02 6.40 -9.50
CA PRO A 288 -19.20 6.25 -10.33
C PRO A 288 -19.03 6.93 -11.70
N PRO A 289 -19.80 6.53 -12.72
CA PRO A 289 -19.93 7.29 -13.95
C PRO A 289 -20.62 8.64 -13.70
N ALA A 290 -20.49 9.59 -14.64
CA ALA A 290 -21.21 10.87 -14.57
C ALA A 290 -22.75 10.71 -14.65
N THR A 291 -23.24 9.65 -15.30
CA THR A 291 -24.66 9.30 -15.41
C THR A 291 -24.84 7.78 -15.35
N THR A 292 -26.04 7.30 -15.02
CA THR A 292 -26.33 5.89 -14.69
C THR A 292 -26.17 4.89 -15.84
N THR A 293 -25.96 5.36 -17.08
CA THR A 293 -25.87 4.52 -18.28
C THR A 293 -24.46 4.00 -18.55
N TYR A 294 -23.45 4.34 -17.73
CA TYR A 294 -22.04 4.08 -18.03
C TYR A 294 -21.29 3.31 -16.94
N TYR A 295 -20.03 2.96 -17.23
CA TYR A 295 -19.23 2.08 -16.40
C TYR A 295 -18.61 2.82 -15.21
N SER A 296 -18.82 2.27 -14.03
CA SER A 296 -18.04 2.62 -12.83
C SER A 296 -16.60 2.16 -12.98
N GLY A 297 -15.69 2.87 -12.32
CA GLY A 297 -14.33 2.39 -12.11
C GLY A 297 -14.32 1.05 -11.39
N ALA A 298 -13.25 0.29 -11.56
CA ALA A 298 -13.03 -0.91 -10.76
C ALA A 298 -12.56 -0.52 -9.35
N ALA A 299 -12.94 -1.32 -8.35
CA ALA A 299 -12.39 -1.19 -7.00
C ALA A 299 -10.92 -1.61 -6.98
N GLY A 300 -10.14 -0.99 -6.08
CA GLY A 300 -8.78 -1.42 -5.81
C GLY A 300 -8.75 -2.74 -5.05
N GLY A 301 -7.63 -3.45 -5.14
CA GLY A 301 -7.41 -4.67 -4.36
C GLY A 301 -7.39 -4.39 -2.86
N ASN A 302 -7.56 -5.44 -2.05
CA ASN A 302 -7.31 -5.36 -0.61
C ASN A 302 -5.82 -5.62 -0.33
N GLY A 303 -5.26 -4.82 0.55
CA GLY A 303 -3.90 -4.95 1.03
C GLY A 303 -3.72 -6.11 2.01
N CYS A 304 -2.55 -6.15 2.65
CA CYS A 304 -2.16 -7.26 3.51
C CYS A 304 -2.00 -6.80 4.97
N PHE A 305 -2.56 -7.60 5.87
CA PHE A 305 -2.33 -7.49 7.31
C PHE A 305 -1.63 -8.75 7.79
N VAL A 306 -0.49 -8.58 8.47
CA VAL A 306 0.27 -9.67 9.06
C VAL A 306 0.55 -9.37 10.52
N ASN A 307 0.17 -10.28 11.41
CA ASN A 307 0.46 -10.20 12.83
C ASN A 307 1.38 -11.35 13.25
N PHE A 308 2.54 -10.99 13.80
CA PHE A 308 3.48 -11.91 14.42
C PHE A 308 3.38 -11.74 15.93
N PRO A 309 2.54 -12.55 16.61
CA PRO A 309 2.43 -12.48 18.06
C PRO A 309 3.78 -12.81 18.69
N LEU A 310 4.24 -11.93 19.57
CA LEU A 310 5.41 -12.17 20.40
C LEU A 310 4.91 -12.79 21.72
N THR A 311 5.33 -14.03 21.97
CA THR A 311 5.08 -14.76 23.22
C THR A 311 6.14 -14.43 24.26
#